data_AF-A0A3P9HPV1-F1
#
_entry.id   AF-A0A3P9HPV1-F1
#
_cell.length_a   1.000
_cell.length_b   1.000
_cell.length_c   1.000
_cell.angle_alpha   90.00
_cell.angle_beta   90.00
_cell.angle_gamma   90.00
#
_symmetry.space_group_name_H-M   'P 1'
#
loop_
_entity.id
_entity.type
_entity.pdbx_description
1 polymer ?
#
loop_
_entity_poly.entity_id
_entity_poly.type
_entity_poly.pdbx_seq_one_letter_code
_entity_poly.pdbx_strand_id
1 'polypeptide(L)'
;MLCRDAEAGSEEESAQDRRSAAMGNAQEKPPGGGGATRAHHGGPAGGKPQNHKAPEKGLSNGSPQDNNSPAGRKEEQASPAVDTSYLDAPAGALPPHLARLKNEGNHLFKHGQFGEALGKYTQAIEGCAEAGVDSPDDLCILYSNRAACYLKDGNSADCIQDCTKALELQPYSLKPLLRRAMAYESLERYRKAYVDYKTVLQMDTGIQAAHDSVHRITKMLIEEDGPEWREKLPEIPAVPLSVQQQHREKPASIEQAQARAARAAQVDARKEEARFSLLKQEGNGLVKKGLFQEALQKYSECLALKPDDCALYTNRAICYLKLLNYEEAKQDCDSAIRLDPTNKKAFYRRALAFKGLQDYLSASSDLQEVLQLDPNVGEAEQELEEVTGLLRQTKSEQGSEYFNHF
;
A
#
# COMPACT_ATOMS: atom_id res chain seq x y z
N MET A 1 -21.40 -70.17 19.27
CA MET A 1 -22.21 -70.05 18.04
C MET A 1 -21.93 -68.67 17.48
N LEU A 2 -21.35 -68.48 16.30
CA LEU A 2 -20.83 -69.38 15.25
C LEU A 2 -19.47 -68.75 14.82
N CYS A 3 -18.34 -69.48 14.74
CA CYS A 3 -17.88 -70.23 13.54
C CYS A 3 -17.62 -69.32 12.32
N ARG A 4 -16.59 -69.45 11.48
CA ARG A 4 -15.43 -70.38 11.27
C ARG A 4 -14.56 -69.76 10.14
N ASP A 5 -13.32 -70.12 9.80
CA ASP A 5 -12.16 -70.85 10.39
C ASP A 5 -10.94 -70.53 9.47
N ALA A 6 -9.69 -70.85 9.90
CA ALA A 6 -8.49 -71.06 9.04
C ALA A 6 -7.91 -69.84 8.26
N GLU A 7 -6.64 -69.77 7.82
CA GLU A 7 -5.41 -70.60 7.97
C GLU A 7 -4.18 -69.67 7.76
N ALA A 8 -3.08 -69.82 8.50
CA ALA A 8 -1.81 -70.43 8.06
C ALA A 8 -1.19 -69.88 6.75
N GLY A 9 0.06 -69.41 6.80
CA GLY A 9 0.84 -69.02 5.61
C GLY A 9 2.10 -68.22 5.94
N SER A 10 3.27 -68.87 5.89
CA SER A 10 4.60 -68.26 6.03
C SER A 10 5.36 -68.35 4.70
N GLU A 11 5.86 -67.24 4.19
CA GLU A 11 6.85 -67.13 3.08
C GLU A 11 7.49 -65.74 3.22
N GLU A 12 8.79 -65.63 3.53
CA GLU A 12 9.91 -65.58 2.57
C GLU A 12 9.79 -64.46 1.52
N GLU A 13 10.43 -63.32 1.83
CA GLU A 13 10.49 -62.15 0.96
C GLU A 13 11.68 -62.23 0.00
N SER A 14 11.42 -62.55 -1.28
CA SER A 14 12.35 -62.23 -2.36
C SER A 14 11.59 -61.89 -3.65
N ALA A 15 11.75 -60.65 -4.14
CA ALA A 15 11.42 -60.27 -5.51
C ALA A 15 12.20 -59.01 -5.92
N GLN A 16 12.72 -59.02 -7.15
CA GLN A 16 13.54 -57.95 -7.71
C GLN A 16 12.70 -56.95 -8.54
N ASP A 17 13.19 -55.70 -8.55
CA ASP A 17 13.24 -54.77 -9.70
C ASP A 17 11.95 -54.38 -10.45
N ARG A 18 11.65 -53.07 -10.44
CA ARG A 18 11.27 -52.33 -11.67
C ARG A 18 11.50 -50.81 -11.57
N ARG A 19 12.63 -50.38 -12.16
CA ARG A 19 12.84 -49.17 -13.00
C ARG A 19 11.98 -47.89 -12.79
N SER A 20 12.67 -46.75 -12.67
CA SER A 20 12.32 -45.53 -13.44
C SER A 20 13.54 -44.62 -13.70
N ALA A 21 13.44 -43.79 -14.74
CA ALA A 21 14.46 -42.86 -15.28
C ALA A 21 15.06 -41.90 -14.22
N ALA A 22 16.36 -41.60 -14.18
CA ALA A 22 17.24 -41.03 -15.20
C ALA A 22 16.95 -39.55 -15.54
N MET A 23 17.81 -38.65 -15.02
CA MET A 23 18.20 -37.36 -15.63
C MET A 23 19.34 -36.76 -14.77
N GLY A 24 20.56 -36.80 -15.29
CA GLY A 24 21.68 -36.01 -14.80
C GLY A 24 22.28 -35.27 -15.98
N ASN A 25 22.66 -34.00 -15.81
CA ASN A 25 23.53 -33.34 -16.76
C ASN A 25 24.42 -32.33 -16.02
N ALA A 26 25.72 -32.62 -16.01
CA ALA A 26 26.76 -31.67 -15.66
C ALA A 26 27.41 -31.20 -16.95
N GLN A 27 27.91 -29.96 -16.98
CA GLN A 27 28.76 -29.50 -18.08
C GLN A 27 29.96 -28.72 -17.54
N GLU A 28 31.12 -28.99 -18.14
CA GLU A 28 32.42 -28.72 -17.55
C GLU A 28 32.97 -27.32 -17.85
N LYS A 29 34.00 -26.95 -17.07
CA LYS A 29 35.03 -25.93 -17.41
C LYS A 29 36.03 -26.54 -18.44
N PRO A 30 37.27 -26.04 -18.74
CA PRO A 30 38.04 -24.88 -18.22
C PRO A 30 38.86 -24.19 -19.36
N PRO A 31 40.13 -23.73 -19.19
CA PRO A 31 40.83 -22.95 -18.14
C PRO A 31 41.47 -21.63 -18.65
N GLY A 32 42.15 -20.85 -17.79
CA GLY A 32 43.47 -20.29 -18.14
C GLY A 32 43.85 -18.86 -17.71
N GLY A 33 44.69 -18.75 -16.66
CA GLY A 33 45.62 -17.61 -16.41
C GLY A 33 45.01 -16.28 -15.90
N GLY A 34 45.69 -15.48 -15.08
CA GLY A 34 47.02 -15.62 -14.46
C GLY A 34 47.76 -14.28 -14.44
N GLY A 35 47.96 -13.66 -13.26
CA GLY A 35 48.71 -12.41 -13.13
C GLY A 35 48.53 -11.71 -11.79
N ALA A 36 49.62 -11.53 -11.05
CA ALA A 36 49.64 -10.79 -9.79
C ALA A 36 50.27 -9.40 -9.98
N THR A 37 50.02 -8.46 -9.05
CA THR A 37 51.06 -7.61 -8.44
C THR A 37 50.52 -6.77 -7.28
N ARG A 38 51.31 -6.68 -6.20
CA ARG A 38 51.29 -5.58 -5.23
C ARG A 38 52.21 -4.46 -5.74
N ALA A 39 51.89 -3.21 -5.45
CA ALA A 39 52.91 -2.16 -5.31
C ALA A 39 52.44 -1.06 -4.34
N HIS A 40 53.32 -0.67 -3.42
CA HIS A 40 53.22 0.58 -2.67
C HIS A 40 53.60 1.77 -3.57
N HIS A 41 53.13 2.97 -3.24
CA HIS A 41 54.01 4.14 -3.17
C HIS A 41 53.51 5.13 -2.11
N GLY A 42 54.44 5.75 -1.38
CA GLY A 42 54.16 6.78 -0.37
C GLY A 42 54.05 8.19 -0.96
N GLY A 43 53.72 9.17 -0.10
CA GLY A 43 53.58 10.59 -0.47
C GLY A 43 54.91 11.34 -0.73
N PRO A 44 55.00 12.67 -0.52
CA PRO A 44 54.66 13.25 0.78
C PRO A 44 54.08 14.70 0.81
N ALA A 45 53.76 15.14 2.04
CA ALA A 45 53.89 16.50 2.61
C ALA A 45 53.04 17.70 2.11
N GLY A 46 52.45 18.40 3.10
CA GLY A 46 52.40 19.87 3.12
C GLY A 46 51.06 20.53 3.49
N GLY A 47 51.00 21.24 4.63
CA GLY A 47 49.96 22.26 4.90
C GLY A 47 49.21 22.11 6.23
N LYS A 48 49.26 23.14 7.09
CA LYS A 48 48.54 23.22 8.38
C LYS A 48 47.11 23.78 8.22
N PRO A 49 46.19 23.51 9.16
CA PRO A 49 44.83 24.06 9.12
C PRO A 49 44.81 25.54 9.50
N GLN A 50 43.86 26.30 8.94
CA GLN A 50 43.49 27.62 9.45
C GLN A 50 42.15 27.58 10.19
N ASN A 51 42.12 28.30 11.30
CA ASN A 51 41.08 28.31 12.31
C ASN A 51 40.52 29.74 12.35
N HIS A 52 39.24 29.95 12.03
CA HIS A 52 38.62 31.26 12.19
C HIS A 52 37.27 31.17 12.90
N LYS A 53 37.21 31.92 14.02
CA LYS A 53 36.06 32.12 14.90
C LYS A 53 34.92 32.87 14.20
N ALA A 54 33.72 32.70 14.75
CA ALA A 54 32.57 33.59 14.59
C ALA A 54 32.89 35.05 15.05
N PRO A 55 31.92 35.97 14.89
CA PRO A 55 31.12 36.27 16.07
C PRO A 55 29.61 36.41 15.84
N GLU A 56 28.85 36.16 16.90
CA GLU A 56 27.43 36.53 17.03
C GLU A 56 27.24 38.02 17.33
N LYS A 57 26.09 38.57 16.91
CA LYS A 57 25.27 39.63 17.55
C LYS A 57 24.11 39.96 16.59
N GLY A 58 22.89 40.23 17.04
CA GLY A 58 22.35 40.22 18.40
C GLY A 58 20.84 40.42 18.40
N LEU A 59 20.21 40.27 19.58
CA LEU A 59 18.77 40.44 19.78
C LEU A 59 18.36 41.92 19.68
N SER A 60 17.20 42.20 19.06
CA SER A 60 16.32 43.29 19.50
C SER A 60 14.86 42.99 19.15
N ASN A 61 13.96 43.47 20.01
CA ASN A 61 12.52 43.20 19.99
C ASN A 61 11.80 44.54 19.82
N GLY A 62 10.71 44.61 19.04
CA GLY A 62 9.97 45.87 18.87
C GLY A 62 8.98 45.90 17.70
N SER A 63 7.70 45.80 18.02
CA SER A 63 6.58 46.34 17.23
C SER A 63 6.06 47.60 17.97
N PRO A 64 5.30 48.54 17.34
CA PRO A 64 3.94 48.22 16.88
C PRO A 64 3.37 49.00 15.66
N GLN A 65 2.19 48.52 15.22
CA GLN A 65 1.10 49.17 14.48
C GLN A 65 1.15 49.50 12.97
N ASP A 66 0.19 48.86 12.28
CA ASP A 66 -0.82 49.41 11.37
C ASP A 66 -0.41 50.23 10.12
N ASN A 67 -0.54 49.60 8.95
CA ASN A 67 -1.36 50.18 7.87
C ASN A 67 -1.89 49.14 6.86
N ASN A 68 -2.90 49.54 6.09
CA ASN A 68 -3.91 48.68 5.46
C ASN A 68 -3.70 48.42 3.94
N SER A 69 -4.46 47.48 3.36
CA SER A 69 -4.68 47.20 1.92
C SER A 69 -3.83 46.05 1.28
N PRO A 70 -4.26 45.40 0.17
CA PRO A 70 -5.01 44.14 0.32
C PRO A 70 -4.61 42.98 -0.62
N ALA A 71 -5.21 41.82 -0.37
CA ALA A 71 -5.51 40.76 -1.36
C ALA A 71 -4.33 40.14 -2.16
N GLY A 72 -3.58 39.26 -1.51
CA GLY A 72 -2.81 38.20 -2.17
C GLY A 72 -3.26 36.82 -1.70
N ARG A 73 -4.24 36.18 -2.36
CA ARG A 73 -4.55 34.77 -2.12
C ARG A 73 -3.36 33.93 -2.58
N LYS A 74 -2.51 33.53 -1.63
CA LYS A 74 -1.61 32.38 -1.84
C LYS A 74 -2.47 31.13 -1.72
N GLU A 75 -2.52 30.35 -2.78
CA GLU A 75 -3.06 29.00 -2.74
C GLU A 75 -2.15 28.19 -1.82
N GLU A 76 -2.64 27.85 -0.62
CA GLU A 76 -2.04 26.77 0.15
C GLU A 76 -2.22 25.49 -0.66
N GLN A 77 -1.11 24.99 -1.20
CA GLN A 77 -1.06 23.66 -1.78
C GLN A 77 -1.37 22.66 -0.67
N ALA A 78 -2.64 22.25 -0.61
CA ALA A 78 -3.09 21.23 0.32
C ALA A 78 -2.24 19.97 0.11
N SER A 79 -1.34 19.73 1.05
CA SER A 79 -0.60 18.47 1.13
C SER A 79 -1.64 17.34 1.16
N PRO A 80 -1.37 16.19 0.49
CA PRO A 80 -2.36 15.13 0.38
C PRO A 80 -2.82 14.76 1.79
N ALA A 81 -4.14 14.84 2.03
CA ALA A 81 -4.71 14.68 3.36
C ALA A 81 -4.27 13.34 3.93
N VAL A 82 -3.33 13.38 4.87
CA VAL A 82 -2.81 12.18 5.52
C VAL A 82 -3.99 11.54 6.24
N ASP A 83 -4.28 10.29 5.91
CA ASP A 83 -5.39 9.54 6.47
C ASP A 83 -5.15 9.36 7.98
N THR A 84 -5.66 10.28 8.79
CA THR A 84 -5.49 10.32 10.24
C THR A 84 -6.41 9.37 11.00
N SER A 85 -7.30 8.65 10.30
CA SER A 85 -8.30 7.77 10.91
C SER A 85 -7.71 6.65 11.78
N TYR A 86 -6.45 6.27 11.57
CA TYR A 86 -5.76 5.28 12.41
C TYR A 86 -5.36 5.82 13.80
N LEU A 87 -5.35 7.14 14.00
CA LEU A 87 -4.91 7.77 15.25
C LEU A 87 -5.94 7.55 16.37
N ASP A 88 -7.21 7.67 16.03
CA ASP A 88 -8.33 7.61 16.97
C ASP A 88 -8.84 6.16 17.17
N ALA A 89 -8.11 5.16 16.68
CA ALA A 89 -8.41 3.75 16.88
C ALA A 89 -8.23 3.34 18.35
N PRO A 90 -9.24 2.72 19.00
CA PRO A 90 -9.14 2.31 20.40
C PRO A 90 -8.01 1.28 20.57
N ALA A 91 -7.18 1.48 21.59
CA ALA A 91 -5.92 0.78 21.74
C ALA A 91 -5.81 0.07 23.10
N GLY A 92 -6.79 -0.79 23.42
CA GLY A 92 -6.91 -1.49 24.70
C GLY A 92 -7.76 -0.70 25.71
N ALA A 93 -7.39 -0.76 26.98
CA ALA A 93 -8.00 0.02 28.06
C ALA A 93 -7.38 1.43 28.21
N LEU A 94 -6.43 1.80 27.34
CA LEU A 94 -5.79 3.12 27.37
C LEU A 94 -6.80 4.26 27.14
N PRO A 95 -6.72 5.35 27.93
CA PRO A 95 -7.38 6.61 27.65
C PRO A 95 -7.14 7.10 26.21
N PRO A 96 -8.10 7.76 25.54
CA PRO A 96 -8.00 8.11 24.12
C PRO A 96 -6.73 8.87 23.72
N HIS A 97 -6.23 9.77 24.58
CA HIS A 97 -5.01 10.52 24.31
C HIS A 97 -3.74 9.64 24.34
N LEU A 98 -3.67 8.64 25.22
CA LEU A 98 -2.56 7.67 25.30
C LEU A 98 -2.66 6.62 24.19
N ALA A 99 -3.88 6.19 23.86
CA ALA A 99 -4.16 5.35 22.69
C ALA A 99 -3.66 6.03 21.40
N ARG A 100 -3.91 7.33 21.25
CA ARG A 100 -3.40 8.13 20.13
C ARG A 100 -1.87 8.19 20.08
N LEU A 101 -1.19 8.46 21.20
CA LEU A 101 0.29 8.43 21.25
C LEU A 101 0.87 7.06 20.86
N LYS A 102 0.25 5.96 21.32
CA LYS A 102 0.59 4.58 20.92
C LYS A 102 0.41 4.38 19.40
N ASN A 103 -0.67 4.89 18.82
CA ASN A 103 -0.95 4.80 17.39
C ASN A 103 0.01 5.66 16.53
N GLU A 104 0.37 6.86 16.99
CA GLU A 104 1.40 7.70 16.39
C GLU A 104 2.77 6.99 16.39
N GLY A 105 3.17 6.42 17.54
CA GLY A 105 4.39 5.63 17.65
C GLY A 105 4.40 4.40 16.72
N ASN A 106 3.27 3.69 16.60
CA ASN A 106 3.12 2.55 15.68
C ASN A 106 3.29 2.98 14.21
N HIS A 107 2.76 4.14 13.84
CA HIS A 107 2.88 4.70 12.49
C HIS A 107 4.32 5.12 12.18
N LEU A 108 4.96 5.86 13.07
CA LEU A 108 6.35 6.31 12.94
C LEU A 108 7.31 5.10 12.83
N PHE A 109 7.12 4.09 13.67
CA PHE A 109 7.90 2.85 13.62
C PHE A 109 7.77 2.13 12.27
N LYS A 110 6.57 2.09 11.69
CA LYS A 110 6.33 1.47 10.37
C LYS A 110 7.05 2.23 9.23
N HIS A 111 7.25 3.54 9.37
CA HIS A 111 7.96 4.38 8.42
C HIS A 111 9.48 4.53 8.72
N GLY A 112 10.00 3.80 9.71
CA GLY A 112 11.42 3.79 10.07
C GLY A 112 11.88 4.95 10.95
N GLN A 113 10.97 5.81 11.42
CA GLN A 113 11.26 6.92 12.32
C GLN A 113 11.36 6.44 13.78
N PHE A 114 12.36 5.61 14.09
CA PHE A 114 12.46 4.91 15.37
C PHE A 114 12.64 5.85 16.57
N GLY A 115 13.45 6.91 16.45
CA GLY A 115 13.65 7.89 17.52
C GLY A 115 12.38 8.69 17.85
N GLU A 116 11.60 9.11 16.85
CA GLU A 116 10.30 9.77 17.06
C GLU A 116 9.28 8.79 17.66
N ALA A 117 9.24 7.55 17.17
CA ALA A 117 8.37 6.50 17.71
C ALA A 117 8.67 6.21 19.19
N LEU A 118 9.96 6.11 19.54
CA LEU A 118 10.43 5.97 20.92
C LEU A 118 9.92 7.11 21.80
N GLY A 119 10.04 8.36 21.35
CA GLY A 119 9.50 9.53 22.04
C GLY A 119 7.99 9.41 22.30
N LYS A 120 7.20 9.00 21.30
CA LYS A 120 5.75 8.78 21.44
C LYS A 120 5.40 7.65 22.42
N TYR A 121 6.14 6.55 22.41
CA TYR A 121 5.92 5.47 23.38
C TYR A 121 6.33 5.87 24.81
N THR A 122 7.40 6.65 24.98
CA THR A 122 7.80 7.20 26.29
C THR A 122 6.71 8.11 26.85
N GLN A 123 6.21 9.07 26.06
CA GLN A 123 5.08 9.93 26.45
C GLN A 123 3.83 9.13 26.81
N ALA A 124 3.53 8.05 26.08
CA ALA A 124 2.40 7.17 26.41
C ALA A 124 2.61 6.41 27.73
N ILE A 125 3.82 5.95 28.03
CA ILE A 125 4.16 5.25 29.28
C ILE A 125 4.11 6.21 30.49
N GLU A 126 4.69 7.41 30.34
CA GLU A 126 4.68 8.45 31.37
C GLU A 126 3.24 8.90 31.67
N GLY A 127 2.46 9.17 30.62
CA GLY A 127 1.04 9.50 30.76
C GLY A 127 0.18 8.37 31.37
N CYS A 128 0.54 7.09 31.20
CA CYS A 128 -0.13 6.00 31.91
C CYS A 128 0.11 6.07 33.43
N ALA A 129 1.34 6.40 33.84
CA ALA A 129 1.70 6.55 35.24
C ALA A 129 1.05 7.80 35.87
N GLU A 130 1.03 8.93 35.16
CA GLU A 130 0.37 10.17 35.61
C GLU A 130 -1.14 10.02 35.73
N ALA A 131 -1.79 9.37 34.76
CA ALA A 131 -3.23 9.15 34.76
C ALA A 131 -3.69 7.96 35.64
N GLY A 132 -2.77 7.26 36.32
CA GLY A 132 -3.08 6.13 37.19
C GLY A 132 -3.72 4.94 36.45
N VAL A 133 -3.34 4.70 35.19
CA VAL A 133 -3.94 3.67 34.33
C VAL A 133 -3.42 2.29 34.71
N ASP A 134 -4.21 1.54 35.47
CA ASP A 134 -3.91 0.15 35.83
C ASP A 134 -4.31 -0.82 34.70
N SER A 135 -3.54 -0.80 33.60
CA SER A 135 -3.64 -1.78 32.50
C SER A 135 -2.27 -2.43 32.25
N PRO A 136 -1.95 -3.54 32.95
CA PRO A 136 -0.69 -4.26 32.77
C PRO A 136 -0.47 -4.75 31.33
N ASP A 137 -1.55 -5.16 30.63
CA ASP A 137 -1.51 -5.59 29.23
C ASP A 137 -1.09 -4.45 28.28
N ASP A 138 -1.69 -3.26 28.42
CA ASP A 138 -1.34 -2.13 27.56
C ASP A 138 0.05 -1.58 27.85
N LEU A 139 0.43 -1.55 29.12
CA LEU A 139 1.75 -1.12 29.55
C LEU A 139 2.84 -2.10 29.08
N CYS A 140 2.58 -3.41 29.12
CA CYS A 140 3.40 -4.45 28.50
C CYS A 140 3.58 -4.19 26.99
N ILE A 141 2.49 -3.90 26.27
CA ILE A 141 2.55 -3.58 24.82
C ILE A 141 3.40 -2.33 24.56
N LEU A 142 3.23 -1.27 25.36
CA LEU A 142 3.99 -0.02 25.23
C LEU A 142 5.50 -0.24 25.45
N TYR A 143 5.89 -0.87 26.57
CA TYR A 143 7.29 -1.24 26.84
C TYR A 143 7.86 -2.13 25.73
N SER A 144 7.11 -3.14 25.27
CA SER A 144 7.57 -4.01 24.20
C SER A 144 7.77 -3.26 22.87
N ASN A 145 6.91 -2.30 22.55
CA ASN A 145 7.04 -1.47 21.36
C ASN A 145 8.21 -0.49 21.44
N ARG A 146 8.46 0.10 22.62
CA ARG A 146 9.64 0.96 22.83
C ARG A 146 10.94 0.15 22.78
N ALA A 147 10.98 -1.05 23.37
CA ALA A 147 12.08 -2.01 23.20
C ALA A 147 12.35 -2.36 21.72
N ALA A 148 11.32 -2.42 20.88
CA ALA A 148 11.50 -2.64 19.44
C ALA A 148 12.24 -1.48 18.75
N CYS A 149 12.07 -0.24 19.22
CA CYS A 149 12.80 0.93 18.74
C CYS A 149 14.26 0.85 19.17
N TYR A 150 14.52 0.61 20.47
CA TYR A 150 15.87 0.41 21.00
C TYR A 150 16.65 -0.69 20.26
N LEU A 151 16.00 -1.82 19.94
CA LEU A 151 16.62 -2.91 19.16
C LEU A 151 16.94 -2.52 17.71
N LYS A 152 16.20 -1.57 17.11
CA LYS A 152 16.49 -1.02 15.77
C LYS A 152 17.58 0.03 15.77
N ASP A 153 17.67 0.82 16.84
CA ASP A 153 18.74 1.80 17.06
C ASP A 153 20.05 1.16 17.59
N GLY A 154 20.06 -0.16 17.82
CA GLY A 154 21.21 -0.91 18.32
C GLY A 154 21.44 -0.82 19.84
N ASN A 155 20.62 -0.07 20.57
CA ASN A 155 20.67 0.06 22.02
C ASN A 155 20.09 -1.19 22.70
N SER A 156 20.92 -2.22 22.79
CA SER A 156 20.53 -3.51 23.34
C SER A 156 20.33 -3.47 24.87
N ALA A 157 20.97 -2.53 25.57
CA ALA A 157 20.86 -2.39 27.03
C ALA A 157 19.46 -1.91 27.47
N ASP A 158 18.94 -0.84 26.85
CA ASP A 158 17.61 -0.32 27.17
C ASP A 158 16.49 -1.23 26.63
N CYS A 159 16.73 -1.90 25.49
CA CYS A 159 15.86 -2.97 25.01
C CYS A 159 15.65 -4.08 26.06
N ILE A 160 16.72 -4.53 26.73
CA ILE A 160 16.65 -5.55 27.79
C ILE A 160 15.85 -5.04 28.99
N GLN A 161 16.04 -3.78 29.39
CA GLN A 161 15.30 -3.17 30.52
C GLN A 161 13.80 -3.13 30.23
N ASP A 162 13.39 -2.57 29.09
CA ASP A 162 11.98 -2.47 28.70
C ASP A 162 11.34 -3.85 28.49
N CYS A 163 12.05 -4.81 27.86
CA CYS A 163 11.53 -6.17 27.75
C CYS A 163 11.40 -6.86 29.10
N THR A 164 12.25 -6.55 30.08
CA THR A 164 12.15 -7.12 31.42
C THR A 164 10.95 -6.54 32.17
N LYS A 165 10.74 -5.22 32.13
CA LYS A 165 9.51 -4.57 32.66
C LYS A 165 8.24 -5.12 32.01
N ALA A 166 8.24 -5.32 30.69
CA ALA A 166 7.10 -5.92 30.00
C ALA A 166 6.81 -7.37 30.47
N LEU A 167 7.84 -8.14 30.84
CA LEU A 167 7.71 -9.51 31.34
C LEU A 167 7.41 -9.61 32.84
N GLU A 168 7.72 -8.57 33.62
CA GLU A 168 7.24 -8.39 35.00
C GLU A 168 5.72 -8.14 35.01
N LEU A 169 5.21 -7.35 34.05
CA LEU A 169 3.78 -7.07 33.88
C LEU A 169 3.01 -8.27 33.29
N GLN A 170 3.58 -8.90 32.24
CA GLN A 170 2.98 -10.04 31.57
C GLN A 170 4.02 -11.15 31.35
N PRO A 171 4.16 -12.08 32.31
CA PRO A 171 5.01 -13.26 32.16
C PRO A 171 4.68 -14.02 30.89
N TYR A 172 5.72 -14.58 30.25
CA TYR A 172 5.59 -15.32 28.99
C TYR A 172 4.99 -14.51 27.82
N SER A 173 5.17 -13.18 27.77
CA SER A 173 4.80 -12.43 26.57
C SER A 173 5.82 -12.68 25.44
N LEU A 174 5.33 -13.23 24.32
CA LEU A 174 6.15 -13.73 23.20
C LEU A 174 7.07 -12.66 22.58
N LYS A 175 6.55 -11.43 22.38
CA LYS A 175 7.28 -10.33 21.74
C LYS A 175 8.42 -9.78 22.64
N PRO A 176 8.19 -9.44 23.93
CA PRO A 176 9.27 -9.12 24.86
C PRO A 176 10.35 -10.20 24.96
N LEU A 177 9.97 -11.48 25.09
CA LEU A 177 10.96 -12.58 25.18
C LEU A 177 11.87 -12.62 23.95
N LEU A 178 11.29 -12.60 22.74
CA LEU A 178 12.06 -12.65 21.50
C LEU A 178 12.96 -11.42 21.35
N ARG A 179 12.46 -10.22 21.66
CA ARG A 179 13.22 -8.95 21.61
C ARG A 179 14.38 -8.96 22.62
N ARG A 180 14.16 -9.48 23.84
CA ARG A 180 15.20 -9.62 24.87
C ARG A 180 16.25 -10.66 24.49
N ALA A 181 15.85 -11.78 23.90
CA ALA A 181 16.76 -12.81 23.39
C ALA A 181 17.72 -12.23 22.33
N MET A 182 17.18 -11.49 21.35
CA MET A 182 17.97 -10.81 20.32
C MET A 182 18.93 -9.77 20.91
N ALA A 183 18.49 -9.00 21.92
CA ALA A 183 19.33 -8.02 22.60
C ALA A 183 20.40 -8.66 23.50
N TYR A 184 20.16 -9.86 24.04
CA TYR A 184 21.21 -10.63 24.72
C TYR A 184 22.21 -11.24 23.71
N GLU A 185 21.74 -11.69 22.55
CA GLU A 185 22.61 -12.23 21.48
C GLU A 185 23.55 -11.15 20.92
N SER A 186 23.06 -9.93 20.70
CA SER A 186 23.88 -8.78 20.24
C SER A 186 24.89 -8.26 21.28
N LEU A 187 24.73 -8.63 22.56
CA LEU A 187 25.67 -8.35 23.64
C LEU A 187 26.53 -9.58 24.02
N GLU A 188 26.50 -10.63 23.20
CA GLU A 188 27.23 -11.90 23.41
C GLU A 188 26.86 -12.61 24.73
N ARG A 189 25.70 -12.27 25.32
CA ARG A 189 25.18 -12.86 26.57
C ARG A 189 24.44 -14.17 26.28
N TYR A 190 25.13 -15.07 25.57
CA TYR A 190 24.60 -16.27 24.92
C TYR A 190 23.76 -17.16 25.83
N ARG A 191 24.19 -17.39 27.08
CA ARG A 191 23.44 -18.18 28.08
C ARG A 191 22.04 -17.63 28.34
N LYS A 192 21.89 -16.31 28.43
CA LYS A 192 20.59 -15.64 28.66
C LYS A 192 19.74 -15.61 27.39
N ALA A 193 20.35 -15.34 26.24
CA ALA A 193 19.69 -15.43 24.95
C ALA A 193 19.11 -16.83 24.70
N TYR A 194 19.88 -17.88 25.02
CA TYR A 194 19.45 -19.28 24.88
C TYR A 194 18.19 -19.59 25.68
N VAL A 195 18.14 -19.16 26.95
CA VAL A 195 16.99 -19.37 27.84
C VAL A 195 15.75 -18.65 27.31
N ASP A 196 15.85 -17.38 26.89
CA ASP A 196 14.72 -16.65 26.34
C ASP A 196 14.23 -17.28 25.01
N TYR A 197 15.13 -17.62 24.07
CA TYR A 197 14.73 -18.31 22.83
C TYR A 197 14.12 -19.70 23.09
N LYS A 198 14.63 -20.47 24.06
CA LYS A 198 14.02 -21.75 24.45
C LYS A 198 12.64 -21.57 25.10
N THR A 199 12.44 -20.50 25.85
CA THR A 199 11.12 -20.15 26.41
C THR A 199 10.13 -19.79 25.31
N VAL A 200 10.56 -19.00 24.32
CA VAL A 200 9.78 -18.72 23.09
C VAL A 200 9.38 -20.01 22.36
N LEU A 201 10.32 -20.94 22.16
CA LEU A 201 10.07 -22.20 21.46
C LEU A 201 9.19 -23.20 22.24
N GLN A 202 9.05 -23.06 23.57
CA GLN A 202 8.03 -23.79 24.34
C GLN A 202 6.60 -23.28 24.04
N MET A 203 6.46 -22.01 23.67
CA MET A 203 5.16 -21.39 23.36
C MET A 203 4.77 -21.56 21.90
N ASP A 204 5.71 -21.28 20.98
CA ASP A 204 5.50 -21.32 19.54
C ASP A 204 6.72 -21.95 18.85
N THR A 205 6.55 -23.18 18.38
CA THR A 205 7.57 -23.96 17.67
C THR A 205 7.77 -23.51 16.23
N GLY A 206 6.91 -22.65 15.68
CA GLY A 206 6.97 -22.18 14.29
C GLY A 206 7.92 -21.01 14.04
N ILE A 207 8.51 -20.43 15.09
CA ILE A 207 9.40 -19.25 14.98
C ILE A 207 10.79 -19.70 14.52
N GLN A 208 10.98 -19.80 13.20
CA GLN A 208 12.23 -20.26 12.60
C GLN A 208 13.45 -19.45 13.07
N ALA A 209 13.32 -18.13 13.20
CA ALA A 209 14.39 -17.26 13.68
C ALA A 209 14.90 -17.67 15.09
N ALA A 210 14.03 -18.19 15.96
CA ALA A 210 14.43 -18.67 17.28
C ALA A 210 15.18 -20.01 17.20
N HIS A 211 14.80 -20.93 16.31
CA HIS A 211 15.56 -22.16 16.05
C HIS A 211 16.95 -21.86 15.50
N ASP A 212 17.05 -20.95 14.53
CA ASP A 212 18.32 -20.56 13.91
C ASP A 212 19.26 -19.92 14.95
N SER A 213 18.74 -19.03 15.80
CA SER A 213 19.50 -18.41 16.90
C SER A 213 19.92 -19.44 17.95
N VAL A 214 19.04 -20.35 18.36
CA VAL A 214 19.38 -21.45 19.27
C VAL A 214 20.49 -22.33 18.70
N HIS A 215 20.48 -22.61 17.39
CA HIS A 215 21.53 -23.38 16.73
C HIS A 215 22.87 -22.63 16.70
N ARG A 216 22.88 -21.33 16.36
CA ARG A 216 24.09 -20.48 16.44
C ARG A 216 24.66 -20.44 17.85
N ILE A 217 23.82 -20.10 18.84
CA ILE A 217 24.22 -19.99 20.24
C ILE A 217 24.73 -21.33 20.80
N THR A 218 24.14 -22.47 20.39
CA THR A 218 24.61 -23.80 20.79
C THR A 218 26.06 -24.03 20.36
N LYS A 219 26.46 -23.57 19.18
CA LYS A 219 27.86 -23.68 18.72
C LYS A 219 28.79 -22.81 19.58
N MET A 220 28.44 -21.54 19.77
CA MET A 220 29.23 -20.62 20.61
C MET A 220 29.44 -21.16 22.02
N LEU A 221 28.41 -21.71 22.65
CA LEU A 221 28.50 -22.27 24.01
C LEU A 221 29.32 -23.56 24.08
N ILE A 222 29.28 -24.40 23.03
CA ILE A 222 30.16 -25.58 22.93
C ILE A 222 31.62 -25.16 22.74
N GLU A 223 31.88 -24.08 22.01
CA GLU A 223 33.22 -23.52 21.82
C GLU A 223 33.77 -22.85 23.10
N GLU A 224 32.90 -22.20 23.90
CA GLU A 224 33.27 -21.56 25.17
C GLU A 224 33.48 -22.56 26.33
N ASP A 225 32.61 -23.57 26.46
CA ASP A 225 32.55 -24.45 27.63
C ASP A 225 32.86 -25.93 27.36
N GLY A 226 32.93 -26.36 26.10
CA GLY A 226 33.01 -27.77 25.73
C GLY A 226 31.70 -28.53 25.97
N PRO A 227 31.75 -29.85 26.29
CA PRO A 227 30.56 -30.69 26.36
C PRO A 227 29.61 -30.35 27.54
N GLU A 228 30.15 -29.77 28.61
CA GLU A 228 29.45 -29.45 29.87
C GLU A 228 28.68 -28.10 29.82
N TRP A 229 28.65 -27.41 28.68
CA TRP A 229 28.01 -26.10 28.51
C TRP A 229 26.57 -26.00 29.05
N ARG A 230 25.84 -27.11 29.07
CA ARG A 230 24.47 -27.21 29.59
C ARG A 230 24.38 -27.07 31.10
N GLU A 231 25.39 -27.52 31.84
CA GLU A 231 25.42 -27.44 33.32
C GLU A 231 25.62 -26.00 33.79
N LYS A 232 26.27 -25.19 32.95
CA LYS A 232 26.48 -23.74 33.15
C LYS A 232 25.35 -22.88 32.59
N LEU A 233 24.21 -23.46 32.19
CA LEU A 233 23.03 -22.69 31.80
C LEU A 233 22.22 -22.29 33.04
N PRO A 234 21.62 -21.08 33.06
CA PRO A 234 20.52 -20.79 33.96
C PRO A 234 19.35 -21.74 33.69
N GLU A 235 18.57 -22.06 34.73
CA GLU A 235 17.36 -22.87 34.59
C GLU A 235 16.41 -22.25 33.55
N ILE A 236 15.92 -23.08 32.63
CA ILE A 236 14.96 -22.65 31.61
C ILE A 236 13.56 -22.68 32.26
N PRO A 237 12.84 -21.54 32.32
CA PRO A 237 11.49 -21.51 32.90
C PRO A 237 10.56 -22.48 32.17
N ALA A 238 9.84 -23.31 32.93
CA ALA A 238 8.79 -24.15 32.39
C ALA A 238 7.56 -23.29 32.08
N VAL A 239 7.15 -23.22 30.81
CA VAL A 239 5.97 -22.44 30.40
C VAL A 239 4.70 -23.26 30.70
N PRO A 240 3.71 -22.75 31.47
CA PRO A 240 2.48 -23.46 31.76
C PRO A 240 1.71 -23.88 30.50
N LEU A 241 1.10 -25.07 30.51
CA LEU A 241 0.34 -25.60 29.35
C LEU A 241 -0.79 -24.66 28.91
N SER A 242 -1.42 -23.94 29.83
CA SER A 242 -2.45 -22.93 29.54
C SER A 242 -1.91 -21.79 28.66
N VAL A 243 -0.69 -21.32 28.91
CA VAL A 243 -0.02 -20.30 28.09
C VAL A 243 0.32 -20.87 26.71
N GLN A 244 0.85 -22.11 26.66
CA GLN A 244 1.13 -22.79 25.39
C GLN A 244 -0.14 -22.94 24.53
N GLN A 245 -1.27 -23.31 25.15
CA GLN A 245 -2.57 -23.40 24.50
C GLN A 245 -3.07 -22.03 24.02
N GLN A 246 -3.05 -20.99 24.86
CA GLN A 246 -3.47 -19.63 24.47
C GLN A 246 -2.68 -19.03 23.29
N HIS A 247 -1.44 -19.45 23.10
CA HIS A 247 -0.64 -19.06 21.94
C HIS A 247 -0.91 -19.94 20.70
N ARG A 248 -1.14 -21.24 20.88
CA ARG A 248 -1.49 -22.19 19.81
C ARG A 248 -2.94 -22.01 19.30
N GLU A 249 -3.85 -21.59 20.15
CA GLU A 249 -5.29 -21.40 19.87
C GLU A 249 -5.67 -19.94 19.53
N LYS A 250 -4.71 -19.15 19.03
CA LYS A 250 -5.01 -17.88 18.35
C LYS A 250 -4.94 -18.06 16.83
N PRO A 251 -5.94 -18.69 16.17
CA PRO A 251 -6.20 -18.33 14.79
C PRO A 251 -6.47 -16.81 14.78
N ALA A 252 -6.09 -16.12 13.71
CA ALA A 252 -6.47 -14.72 13.58
C ALA A 252 -8.00 -14.64 13.72
N SER A 253 -8.50 -13.94 14.75
CA SER A 253 -9.94 -13.83 15.02
C SER A 253 -10.67 -13.52 13.72
N ILE A 254 -11.84 -14.10 13.50
CA ILE A 254 -12.63 -13.88 12.27
C ILE A 254 -12.78 -12.37 12.02
N GLU A 255 -12.97 -11.58 13.08
CA GLU A 255 -12.97 -10.12 13.09
C GLU A 255 -11.64 -9.49 12.60
N GLN A 256 -10.48 -10.01 13.02
CA GLN A 256 -9.17 -9.54 12.53
C GLN A 256 -8.90 -9.96 11.08
N ALA A 257 -9.36 -11.13 10.65
CA ALA A 257 -9.27 -11.57 9.26
C ALA A 257 -10.16 -10.70 8.36
N GLN A 258 -11.41 -10.45 8.78
CA GLN A 258 -12.35 -9.53 8.14
C GLN A 258 -11.81 -8.10 8.10
N ALA A 259 -11.24 -7.59 9.20
CA ALA A 259 -10.63 -6.26 9.23
C ALA A 259 -9.42 -6.12 8.29
N ARG A 260 -8.61 -7.18 8.13
CA ARG A 260 -7.52 -7.21 7.14
C ARG A 260 -8.07 -7.24 5.71
N ALA A 261 -9.09 -8.06 5.43
CA ALA A 261 -9.72 -8.14 4.12
C ALA A 261 -10.41 -6.82 3.73
N ALA A 262 -11.14 -6.19 4.66
CA ALA A 262 -11.76 -4.88 4.46
C ALA A 262 -10.73 -3.78 4.19
N ARG A 263 -9.61 -3.77 4.92
CA ARG A 263 -8.49 -2.84 4.66
C ARG A 263 -7.84 -3.08 3.30
N ALA A 264 -7.67 -4.34 2.89
CA ALA A 264 -7.15 -4.68 1.56
C ALA A 264 -8.11 -4.16 0.46
N ALA A 265 -9.40 -4.47 0.56
CA ALA A 265 -10.42 -4.00 -0.37
C ALA A 265 -10.49 -2.46 -0.46
N GLN A 266 -10.38 -1.74 0.68
CA GLN A 266 -10.29 -0.27 0.68
C GLN A 266 -9.03 0.25 -0.02
N VAL A 267 -7.88 -0.40 0.17
CA VAL A 267 -6.63 -0.04 -0.51
C VAL A 267 -6.74 -0.28 -2.01
N ASP A 268 -7.36 -1.38 -2.44
CA ASP A 268 -7.51 -1.69 -3.86
C ASP A 268 -8.54 -0.76 -4.55
N ALA A 269 -9.68 -0.48 -3.90
CA ALA A 269 -10.63 0.54 -4.37
C ALA A 269 -9.98 1.94 -4.49
N ARG A 270 -9.11 2.34 -3.54
CA ARG A 270 -8.33 3.59 -3.64
C ARG A 270 -7.36 3.59 -4.83
N LYS A 271 -6.76 2.45 -5.18
CA LYS A 271 -5.90 2.33 -6.38
C LYS A 271 -6.71 2.41 -7.67
N GLU A 272 -7.88 1.79 -7.72
CA GLU A 272 -8.77 1.84 -8.88
C GLU A 272 -9.28 3.26 -9.13
N GLU A 273 -9.67 3.99 -8.08
CA GLU A 273 -10.03 5.41 -8.17
C GLU A 273 -8.86 6.28 -8.65
N ALA A 274 -7.65 6.05 -8.12
CA ALA A 274 -6.46 6.76 -8.55
C ALA A 274 -6.11 6.49 -10.02
N ARG A 275 -6.21 5.23 -10.46
CA ARG A 275 -6.03 4.82 -11.86
C ARG A 275 -7.07 5.48 -12.77
N PHE A 276 -8.33 5.47 -12.35
CA PHE A 276 -9.44 6.12 -13.07
C PHE A 276 -9.18 7.62 -13.26
N SER A 277 -8.83 8.32 -12.18
CA SER A 277 -8.51 9.76 -12.22
C SER A 277 -7.33 10.07 -13.15
N LEU A 278 -6.26 9.25 -13.10
CA LEU A 278 -5.10 9.40 -13.98
C LEU A 278 -5.47 9.21 -15.45
N LEU A 279 -6.14 8.11 -15.81
CA LEU A 279 -6.57 7.83 -17.19
C LEU A 279 -7.51 8.93 -17.73
N LYS A 280 -8.41 9.46 -16.89
CA LYS A 280 -9.31 10.57 -17.25
C LYS A 280 -8.54 11.86 -17.51
N GLN A 281 -7.49 12.15 -16.73
CA GLN A 281 -6.59 13.30 -16.97
C GLN A 281 -5.74 13.11 -18.23
N GLU A 282 -5.20 11.91 -18.46
CA GLU A 282 -4.45 11.58 -19.68
C GLU A 282 -5.31 11.75 -20.93
N GLY A 283 -6.51 11.16 -20.96
CA GLY A 283 -7.46 11.30 -22.07
C GLY A 283 -7.79 12.77 -22.36
N ASN A 284 -8.12 13.55 -21.32
CA ASN A 284 -8.35 15.00 -21.45
C ASN A 284 -7.12 15.76 -21.99
N GLY A 285 -5.91 15.34 -21.60
CA GLY A 285 -4.65 15.91 -22.10
C GLY A 285 -4.38 15.58 -23.56
N LEU A 286 -4.70 14.37 -24.00
CA LEU A 286 -4.56 13.91 -25.39
C LEU A 286 -5.55 14.63 -26.33
N VAL A 287 -6.80 14.84 -25.91
CA VAL A 287 -7.78 15.66 -26.64
C VAL A 287 -7.25 17.08 -26.88
N LYS A 288 -6.67 17.72 -25.85
CA LYS A 288 -6.06 19.06 -25.98
C LYS A 288 -4.87 19.11 -26.95
N LYS A 289 -4.20 17.98 -27.18
CA LYS A 289 -3.09 17.83 -28.15
C LYS A 289 -3.57 17.42 -29.55
N GLY A 290 -4.86 17.15 -29.75
CA GLY A 290 -5.41 16.62 -31.00
C GLY A 290 -5.15 15.13 -31.25
N LEU A 291 -4.65 14.39 -30.25
CA LEU A 291 -4.35 12.95 -30.35
C LEU A 291 -5.61 12.12 -30.03
N PHE A 292 -6.62 12.25 -30.89
CA PHE A 292 -7.96 11.69 -30.64
C PHE A 292 -7.99 10.16 -30.53
N GLN A 293 -7.19 9.45 -31.32
CA GLN A 293 -7.14 7.97 -31.30
C GLN A 293 -6.60 7.42 -29.97
N GLU A 294 -5.58 8.06 -29.40
CA GLU A 294 -5.05 7.71 -28.08
C GLU A 294 -6.04 8.09 -26.97
N ALA A 295 -6.73 9.23 -27.11
CA ALA A 295 -7.77 9.65 -26.17
C ALA A 295 -8.95 8.65 -26.12
N LEU A 296 -9.37 8.10 -27.28
CA LEU A 296 -10.39 7.05 -27.35
C LEU A 296 -10.01 5.82 -26.51
N GLN A 297 -8.75 5.38 -26.57
CA GLN A 297 -8.26 4.25 -25.77
C GLN A 297 -8.35 4.57 -24.27
N LYS A 298 -7.86 5.74 -23.85
CA LYS A 298 -7.89 6.17 -22.45
C LYS A 298 -9.31 6.31 -21.89
N TYR A 299 -10.25 6.89 -22.65
CA TYR A 299 -11.65 6.95 -22.23
C TYR A 299 -12.32 5.58 -22.20
N SER A 300 -11.93 4.65 -23.08
CA SER A 300 -12.44 3.28 -23.05
C SER A 300 -11.91 2.48 -21.85
N GLU A 301 -10.65 2.66 -21.46
CA GLU A 301 -10.14 2.16 -20.17
C GLU A 301 -10.87 2.78 -18.97
N CYS A 302 -11.19 4.09 -19.02
CA CYS A 302 -11.97 4.73 -17.96
C CYS A 302 -13.39 4.13 -17.84
N LEU A 303 -14.07 3.91 -18.96
CA LEU A 303 -15.41 3.31 -19.01
C LEU A 303 -15.42 1.83 -18.58
N ALA A 304 -14.32 1.11 -18.77
CA ALA A 304 -14.16 -0.24 -18.21
C ALA A 304 -14.02 -0.25 -16.67
N LEU A 305 -13.57 0.86 -16.06
CA LEU A 305 -13.52 1.02 -14.59
C LEU A 305 -14.81 1.62 -14.02
N LYS A 306 -15.42 2.58 -14.72
CA LYS A 306 -16.69 3.23 -14.33
C LYS A 306 -17.59 3.38 -15.55
N PRO A 307 -18.47 2.41 -15.84
CA PRO A 307 -19.36 2.47 -16.99
C PRO A 307 -20.43 3.57 -16.85
N ASP A 308 -20.74 4.05 -15.65
CA ASP A 308 -21.85 4.98 -15.41
C ASP A 308 -21.44 6.47 -15.46
N ASP A 309 -20.19 6.82 -15.82
CA ASP A 309 -19.76 8.22 -15.95
C ASP A 309 -20.14 8.80 -17.32
N CYS A 310 -21.30 9.46 -17.35
CA CYS A 310 -21.85 10.17 -18.52
C CYS A 310 -20.84 11.14 -19.18
N ALA A 311 -19.96 11.79 -18.41
CA ALA A 311 -19.00 12.73 -18.98
C ALA A 311 -17.95 12.02 -19.86
N LEU A 312 -17.61 10.77 -19.57
CA LEU A 312 -16.69 9.98 -20.40
C LEU A 312 -17.28 9.65 -21.76
N TYR A 313 -18.53 9.21 -21.81
CA TYR A 313 -19.23 8.95 -23.08
C TYR A 313 -19.25 10.20 -23.96
N THR A 314 -19.65 11.36 -23.41
CA THR A 314 -19.62 12.59 -24.22
C THR A 314 -18.21 12.93 -24.69
N ASN A 315 -17.18 12.78 -23.84
CA ASN A 315 -15.79 13.09 -24.18
C ASN A 315 -15.17 12.10 -25.19
N ARG A 316 -15.64 10.86 -25.22
CA ARG A 316 -15.27 9.87 -26.22
C ARG A 316 -15.98 10.13 -27.55
N ALA A 317 -17.27 10.50 -27.52
CA ALA A 317 -18.03 10.91 -28.70
C ALA A 317 -17.39 12.08 -29.47
N ILE A 318 -16.87 13.12 -28.79
CA ILE A 318 -16.19 14.22 -29.50
C ILE A 318 -14.86 13.78 -30.15
N CYS A 319 -14.18 12.76 -29.63
CA CYS A 319 -13.03 12.17 -30.31
C CYS A 319 -13.45 11.43 -31.58
N TYR A 320 -14.53 10.64 -31.51
CA TYR A 320 -15.11 9.98 -32.68
C TYR A 320 -15.56 10.99 -33.75
N LEU A 321 -16.24 12.08 -33.39
CA LEU A 321 -16.58 13.18 -34.31
C LEU A 321 -15.35 13.78 -35.00
N LYS A 322 -14.25 14.00 -34.26
CA LYS A 322 -12.99 14.53 -34.82
C LYS A 322 -12.24 13.54 -35.71
N LEU A 323 -12.58 12.26 -35.63
CA LEU A 323 -12.09 11.19 -36.51
C LEU A 323 -13.08 10.84 -37.63
N LEU A 324 -14.22 11.54 -37.72
CA LEU A 324 -15.32 11.30 -38.67
C LEU A 324 -16.05 9.95 -38.48
N ASN A 325 -15.90 9.32 -37.32
CA ASN A 325 -16.57 8.07 -36.92
C ASN A 325 -17.95 8.37 -36.33
N TYR A 326 -18.91 8.72 -37.19
CA TYR A 326 -20.18 9.29 -36.74
C TYR A 326 -21.12 8.30 -36.03
N GLU A 327 -21.16 7.01 -36.43
CA GLU A 327 -22.03 6.03 -35.75
C GLU A 327 -21.55 5.74 -34.31
N GLU A 328 -20.25 5.59 -34.09
CA GLU A 328 -19.70 5.42 -32.73
C GLU A 328 -19.91 6.67 -31.87
N ALA A 329 -19.78 7.87 -32.46
CA ALA A 329 -20.08 9.13 -31.77
C ALA A 329 -21.55 9.19 -31.32
N LYS A 330 -22.48 8.78 -32.19
CA LYS A 330 -23.92 8.70 -31.90
C LYS A 330 -24.21 7.69 -30.79
N GLN A 331 -23.66 6.47 -30.85
CA GLN A 331 -23.85 5.43 -29.82
C GLN A 331 -23.34 5.86 -28.43
N ASP A 332 -22.22 6.59 -28.37
CA ASP A 332 -21.73 7.18 -27.13
C ASP A 332 -22.67 8.28 -26.63
N CYS A 333 -23.19 9.14 -27.51
CA CYS A 333 -24.17 10.16 -27.10
C CYS A 333 -25.50 9.56 -26.64
N ASP A 334 -26.00 8.50 -27.27
CA ASP A 334 -27.18 7.74 -26.81
C ASP A 334 -26.95 7.13 -25.43
N SER A 335 -25.73 6.70 -25.14
CA SER A 335 -25.36 6.18 -23.81
C SER A 335 -25.26 7.31 -22.78
N ALA A 336 -24.72 8.46 -23.15
CA ALA A 336 -24.70 9.65 -22.30
C ALA A 336 -26.12 10.17 -21.98
N ILE A 337 -27.02 10.23 -22.96
CA ILE A 337 -28.42 10.69 -22.79
C ILE A 337 -29.23 9.70 -21.93
N ARG A 338 -28.96 8.39 -22.02
CA ARG A 338 -29.58 7.40 -21.13
C ARG A 338 -29.15 7.56 -19.66
N LEU A 339 -27.93 8.04 -19.40
CA LEU A 339 -27.41 8.30 -18.05
C LEU A 339 -27.82 9.68 -17.51
N ASP A 340 -27.83 10.70 -18.37
CA ASP A 340 -28.29 12.06 -18.06
C ASP A 340 -29.16 12.59 -19.23
N PRO A 341 -30.49 12.48 -19.12
CA PRO A 341 -31.43 12.96 -20.14
C PRO A 341 -31.43 14.48 -20.36
N THR A 342 -30.71 15.24 -19.53
CA THR A 342 -30.60 16.71 -19.62
C THR A 342 -29.24 17.18 -20.17
N ASN A 343 -28.39 16.25 -20.60
CA ASN A 343 -27.04 16.56 -21.04
C ASN A 343 -27.02 17.21 -22.43
N LYS A 344 -27.16 18.55 -22.48
CA LYS A 344 -27.08 19.34 -23.72
C LYS A 344 -25.81 19.10 -24.56
N LYS A 345 -24.68 18.70 -23.95
CA LYS A 345 -23.46 18.37 -24.71
C LYS A 345 -23.59 17.03 -25.45
N ALA A 346 -24.37 16.09 -24.93
CA ALA A 346 -24.65 14.83 -25.59
C ALA A 346 -25.58 15.04 -26.79
N PHE A 347 -26.70 15.76 -26.63
CA PHE A 347 -27.57 16.14 -27.75
C PHE A 347 -26.82 16.89 -28.86
N TYR A 348 -26.06 17.94 -28.51
CA TYR A 348 -25.28 18.70 -29.50
C TYR A 348 -24.27 17.82 -30.27
N ARG A 349 -23.56 16.92 -29.56
CA ARG A 349 -22.60 15.99 -30.21
C ARG A 349 -23.31 14.93 -31.06
N ARG A 350 -24.51 14.48 -30.66
CA ARG A 350 -25.34 13.56 -31.45
C ARG A 350 -25.89 14.23 -32.71
N ALA A 351 -26.31 15.50 -32.63
CA ALA A 351 -26.70 16.27 -33.80
C ALA A 351 -25.58 16.41 -34.84
N LEU A 352 -24.34 16.70 -34.39
CA LEU A 352 -23.18 16.73 -35.28
C LEU A 352 -22.88 15.36 -35.91
N ALA A 353 -23.10 14.26 -35.18
CA ALA A 353 -23.00 12.92 -35.73
C ALA A 353 -24.07 12.66 -36.80
N PHE A 354 -25.33 13.00 -36.53
CA PHE A 354 -26.42 12.89 -37.50
C PHE A 354 -26.20 13.75 -38.75
N LYS A 355 -25.69 14.99 -38.60
CA LYS A 355 -25.27 15.85 -39.72
C LYS A 355 -24.19 15.17 -40.58
N GLY A 356 -23.19 14.55 -39.94
CA GLY A 356 -22.16 13.76 -40.63
C GLY A 356 -22.68 12.50 -41.34
N LEU A 357 -23.74 11.88 -40.79
CA LEU A 357 -24.49 10.77 -41.39
C LEU A 357 -25.54 11.21 -42.42
N GLN A 358 -25.67 12.52 -42.68
CA GLN A 358 -26.68 13.14 -43.55
C GLN A 358 -28.15 12.95 -43.09
N ASP A 359 -28.36 12.54 -41.82
CA ASP A 359 -29.69 12.54 -41.19
C ASP A 359 -29.99 13.94 -40.62
N TYR A 360 -30.28 14.86 -41.54
CA TYR A 360 -30.58 16.25 -41.21
C TYR A 360 -31.88 16.41 -40.40
N LEU A 361 -32.78 15.42 -40.41
CA LEU A 361 -34.01 15.43 -39.61
C LEU A 361 -33.69 15.18 -38.13
N SER A 362 -32.97 14.10 -37.81
CA SER A 362 -32.57 13.81 -36.43
C SER A 362 -31.60 14.87 -35.89
N ALA A 363 -30.69 15.38 -36.71
CA ALA A 363 -29.81 16.49 -36.34
C ALA A 363 -30.59 17.76 -35.96
N SER A 364 -31.61 18.14 -36.75
CA SER A 364 -32.46 19.29 -36.45
C SER A 364 -33.24 19.10 -35.15
N SER A 365 -33.70 17.88 -34.84
CA SER A 365 -34.43 17.59 -33.61
C SER A 365 -33.54 17.72 -32.37
N ASP A 366 -32.32 17.18 -32.42
CA ASP A 366 -31.37 17.26 -31.30
C ASP A 366 -30.90 18.71 -31.04
N LEU A 367 -30.71 19.52 -32.09
CA LEU A 367 -30.34 20.94 -31.92
C LEU A 367 -31.49 21.76 -31.32
N GLN A 368 -32.74 21.46 -31.67
CA GLN A 368 -33.90 22.07 -31.02
C GLN A 368 -34.00 21.69 -29.54
N GLU A 369 -33.63 20.46 -29.17
CA GLU A 369 -33.56 20.05 -27.76
C GLU A 369 -32.45 20.80 -27.00
N VAL A 370 -31.28 20.99 -27.62
CA VAL A 370 -30.21 21.82 -27.04
C VAL A 370 -30.68 23.25 -26.75
N LEU A 371 -31.42 23.86 -27.67
CA LEU A 371 -31.94 25.23 -27.53
C LEU A 371 -33.13 25.32 -26.56
N GLN A 372 -33.91 24.25 -26.38
CA GLN A 372 -34.91 24.17 -25.31
C GLN A 372 -34.26 24.08 -23.92
N LEU A 373 -33.15 23.33 -23.80
CA LEU A 373 -32.40 23.19 -22.54
C LEU A 373 -31.54 24.42 -22.21
N ASP A 374 -31.01 25.12 -23.23
CA ASP A 374 -30.25 26.37 -23.09
C ASP A 374 -30.39 27.24 -24.35
N PRO A 375 -31.28 28.25 -24.33
CA PRO A 375 -31.51 29.13 -25.48
C PRO A 375 -30.32 30.02 -25.89
N ASN A 376 -29.25 30.11 -25.08
CA ASN A 376 -28.09 30.97 -25.37
C ASN A 376 -26.93 30.25 -26.07
N VAL A 377 -27.12 29.00 -26.52
CA VAL A 377 -26.09 28.24 -27.25
C VAL A 377 -26.07 28.66 -28.72
N GLY A 378 -25.44 29.81 -29.00
CA GLY A 378 -25.37 30.38 -30.35
C GLY A 378 -24.74 29.45 -31.40
N GLU A 379 -23.84 28.55 -31.01
CA GLU A 379 -23.34 27.51 -31.92
C GLU A 379 -24.43 26.52 -32.35
N ALA A 380 -25.40 26.21 -31.49
CA ALA A 380 -26.51 25.33 -31.82
C ALA A 380 -27.56 26.02 -32.71
N GLU A 381 -27.76 27.34 -32.58
CA GLU A 381 -28.58 28.11 -33.52
C GLU A 381 -27.96 28.10 -34.94
N GLN A 382 -26.66 28.33 -35.04
CA GLN A 382 -25.93 28.33 -36.32
C GLN A 382 -25.95 26.96 -37.00
N GLU A 383 -25.66 25.89 -36.25
CA GLU A 383 -25.74 24.52 -36.75
C GLU A 383 -27.17 24.15 -37.19
N LEU A 384 -28.21 24.65 -36.50
CA LEU A 384 -29.61 24.41 -36.86
C LEU A 384 -29.98 25.14 -38.17
N GLU A 385 -29.51 26.37 -38.38
CA GLU A 385 -29.71 27.07 -39.65
C GLU A 385 -29.04 26.31 -40.81
N GLU A 386 -27.80 25.83 -40.63
CA GLU A 386 -27.09 25.06 -41.65
C GLU A 386 -27.79 23.73 -41.98
N VAL A 387 -28.14 22.95 -40.94
CA VAL A 387 -28.84 21.66 -41.09
C VAL A 387 -30.21 21.82 -41.75
N THR A 388 -30.97 22.88 -41.43
CA THR A 388 -32.26 23.16 -42.10
C THR A 388 -32.10 23.72 -43.52
N GLY A 389 -30.93 24.25 -43.87
CA GLY A 389 -30.53 24.53 -45.25
C GLY A 389 -30.31 23.24 -46.05
N LEU A 390 -29.45 22.35 -45.54
CA LEU A 390 -29.15 21.04 -46.15
C LEU A 390 -30.41 20.15 -46.30
N LEU A 391 -31.30 20.16 -45.31
CA LEU A 391 -32.59 19.47 -45.36
C LEU A 391 -33.53 20.02 -46.45
N ARG A 392 -33.45 21.32 -46.78
CA ARG A 392 -34.22 21.90 -47.89
C ARG A 392 -33.63 21.55 -49.25
N GLN A 393 -32.30 21.54 -49.36
CA GLN A 393 -31.59 21.17 -50.59
C GLN A 393 -31.89 19.70 -50.97
N THR A 394 -31.65 18.76 -50.05
CA THR A 394 -31.94 17.33 -50.26
C THR A 394 -33.39 17.04 -50.64
N LYS A 395 -34.36 17.71 -50.03
CA LYS A 395 -35.79 17.61 -50.43
C LYS A 395 -36.06 18.15 -51.83
N SER A 396 -35.36 19.22 -52.24
CA SER A 396 -35.49 19.80 -53.59
C SER A 396 -34.85 18.91 -54.65
N GLU A 397 -33.73 18.24 -54.33
CA GLU A 397 -33.04 17.31 -55.22
C GLU A 397 -33.89 16.05 -55.44
N GLN A 398 -34.38 15.43 -54.36
CA GLN A 398 -35.32 14.29 -54.45
C GLN A 398 -36.58 14.66 -55.26
N GLY A 399 -37.16 15.85 -55.04
CA GLY A 399 -38.30 16.33 -55.82
C GLY A 399 -37.99 16.52 -57.32
N SER A 400 -36.75 16.81 -57.68
CA SER A 400 -36.30 16.97 -59.07
C SER A 400 -36.02 15.63 -59.77
N GLU A 401 -35.50 14.62 -59.05
CA GLU A 401 -35.31 13.27 -59.59
C GLU A 401 -36.65 12.62 -59.97
N TYR A 402 -37.69 12.80 -59.14
CA TYR A 402 -39.04 12.32 -59.47
C TYR A 402 -39.68 13.02 -60.69
N PHE A 403 -39.24 14.23 -61.05
CA PHE A 403 -39.78 14.98 -62.18
C PHE A 403 -39.05 14.71 -63.50
N ASN A 404 -37.80 14.23 -63.47
CA ASN A 404 -37.01 13.89 -64.66
C ASN A 404 -37.14 12.43 -65.12
N HIS A 405 -38.03 11.65 -64.48
CA HIS A 405 -38.29 10.23 -64.81
C HIS A 405 -39.67 9.97 -65.46
N PHE A 406 -40.35 11.02 -65.93
CA PHE A 406 -41.53 10.98 -66.80
C PHE A 406 -41.23 11.64 -68.16
#